data_AF-A0A841BT99-F1
#
_entry.id   AF-A0A841BT99-F1
#
_cell.length_a   1.000
_cell.length_b   1.000
_cell.length_c   1.000
_cell.angle_alpha   90.00
_cell.angle_beta   90.00
_cell.angle_gamma   90.00
#
_symmetry.space_group_name_H-M   'P 1'
#
loop_
_entity.id
_entity.type
_entity.pdbx_description
1 polymer ?
#
loop_
_entity_poly.entity_id
_entity_poly.type
_entity_poly.pdbx_seq_one_letter_code
_entity_poly.pdbx_strand_id
1 'polypeptide(L)'
;MRKRNLIIAGVTAWGLLLVALAVYSYRNDAATVPGQTTVGQAQATMDRVAGEVVGIAPQLSAVIDDQDARNCEITKAWDGKALTKTVTLATPKGTEEKLLRSIAEQLPGGYKARITEPDDSIAMYADAGDFVAVRGRTAPGIVTITMTSGCRTEK
;
A
#
# COMPACT_ATOMS: atom_id res chain seq x y z
N MET A 1 -30.12 -28.73 -38.51
CA MET A 1 -28.80 -28.87 -37.83
C MET A 1 -27.86 -27.67 -38.04
N ARG A 2 -27.70 -27.13 -39.26
CA ARG A 2 -26.76 -26.01 -39.56
C ARG A 2 -26.99 -24.72 -38.74
N LYS A 3 -28.25 -24.29 -38.54
CA LYS A 3 -28.59 -23.12 -37.70
C LYS A 3 -28.23 -23.33 -36.22
N ARG A 4 -28.43 -24.54 -35.70
CA ARG A 4 -28.07 -24.89 -34.31
C ARG A 4 -26.56 -24.82 -34.09
N ASN A 5 -25.77 -25.34 -35.03
CA ASN A 5 -24.32 -25.30 -34.94
C ASN A 5 -23.75 -23.87 -35.05
N LEU A 6 -24.39 -23.00 -35.86
CA LEU A 6 -24.01 -21.57 -35.93
C LEU A 6 -24.29 -20.84 -34.62
N ILE A 7 -25.44 -21.09 -33.98
CA ILE A 7 -25.76 -20.50 -32.67
C ILE A 7 -24.77 -20.98 -31.62
N ILE A 8 -24.49 -22.30 -31.57
CA ILE A 8 -23.50 -22.86 -30.65
C ILE A 8 -22.14 -22.21 -30.87
N ALA A 9 -21.66 -22.14 -32.12
CA ALA A 9 -20.39 -21.50 -32.44
C ALA A 9 -20.34 -20.02 -32.00
N GLY A 10 -21.43 -19.28 -32.23
CA GLY A 10 -21.55 -17.89 -31.78
C GLY A 10 -21.49 -17.75 -30.26
N VAL A 11 -22.23 -18.58 -29.53
CA VAL A 11 -22.23 -18.58 -28.05
C VAL A 11 -20.87 -19.00 -27.50
N THR A 12 -20.23 -20.02 -28.08
CA THR A 12 -18.89 -20.46 -27.67
C THR A 12 -17.85 -19.38 -27.93
N ALA A 13 -17.85 -18.76 -29.11
CA ALA A 13 -16.94 -17.67 -29.44
C ALA A 13 -17.14 -16.47 -28.49
N TRP A 14 -18.40 -16.13 -28.20
CA TRP A 14 -18.73 -15.07 -27.24
C TRP A 14 -18.26 -15.40 -25.82
N GLY A 15 -18.50 -16.63 -25.35
CA GLY A 15 -18.04 -17.08 -24.03
C GLY A 15 -16.52 -17.02 -23.91
N LEU A 16 -15.79 -17.47 -24.94
CA LEU A 16 -14.33 -17.39 -24.98
C LEU A 16 -13.84 -15.93 -24.97
N LEU A 17 -14.50 -15.05 -25.73
CA LEU A 17 -14.19 -13.62 -25.74
C LEU A 17 -14.36 -13.00 -24.36
N LEU A 18 -15.46 -13.29 -23.66
CA LEU A 18 -15.71 -12.79 -22.31
C LEU A 18 -14.66 -13.30 -21.31
N VAL A 19 -14.29 -14.58 -21.38
CA VAL A 19 -13.24 -15.15 -20.53
C VAL A 19 -11.90 -14.48 -20.81
N ALA A 20 -11.55 -14.27 -22.08
CA ALA A 20 -10.31 -13.60 -22.46
C ALA A 20 -10.25 -12.15 -21.92
N LEU A 21 -11.35 -11.40 -22.05
CA LEU A 21 -11.47 -10.04 -21.52
C LEU A 21 -11.39 -10.02 -19.98
N ALA A 22 -12.04 -10.97 -19.29
CA ALA A 22 -11.97 -11.08 -17.84
C ALA A 22 -10.55 -11.38 -17.34
N VAL A 23 -9.83 -12.28 -18.02
CA VAL A 23 -8.43 -12.59 -17.67
C VAL A 23 -7.50 -11.41 -17.95
N TYR A 24 -7.74 -10.67 -19.05
CA TYR A 24 -6.98 -9.47 -19.36
C TYR A 24 -7.20 -8.38 -18.30
N SER A 25 -8.46 -8.11 -17.96
CA SER A 25 -8.85 -7.15 -16.92
C SER A 25 -8.24 -7.51 -15.56
N TYR A 26 -8.38 -8.76 -15.11
CA TYR A 26 -7.80 -9.22 -13.85
C TYR A 26 -6.27 -9.04 -13.75
N ARG A 27 -5.56 -9.09 -14.88
CA ARG A 27 -4.10 -8.93 -14.91
C ARG A 27 -3.62 -7.50 -15.05
N ASN A 28 -4.40 -6.65 -15.73
CA ASN A 28 -3.94 -5.33 -16.16
C ASN A 28 -4.65 -4.19 -15.43
N ASP A 29 -5.84 -4.41 -14.89
CA ASP A 29 -6.58 -3.38 -14.16
C ASP A 29 -6.11 -3.33 -12.71
N ALA A 30 -5.88 -2.11 -12.20
CA ALA A 30 -5.51 -1.91 -10.81
C ALA A 30 -6.68 -2.28 -9.89
N ALA A 31 -6.35 -2.82 -8.71
CA ALA A 31 -7.35 -3.08 -7.68
C ALA A 31 -8.11 -1.79 -7.32
N THR A 32 -9.43 -1.89 -7.20
CA THR A 32 -10.31 -0.74 -6.89
C THR A 32 -10.63 -0.64 -5.40
N VAL A 33 -10.41 -1.72 -4.64
CA VAL A 33 -10.54 -1.76 -3.17
C VAL A 33 -9.40 -2.58 -2.54
N PRO A 34 -9.02 -2.30 -1.27
CA PRO A 34 -7.98 -3.06 -0.57
C PRO A 34 -8.26 -4.56 -0.51
N GLY A 35 -9.53 -4.96 -0.36
CA GLY A 35 -9.94 -6.37 -0.31
C GLY A 35 -9.74 -7.16 -1.61
N GLN A 36 -9.34 -6.52 -2.71
CA GLN A 36 -8.96 -7.19 -3.96
C GLN A 36 -7.46 -7.53 -4.04
N THR A 37 -6.73 -7.32 -2.95
CA THR A 37 -5.29 -7.59 -2.86
C THR A 37 -4.99 -8.40 -1.60
N THR A 38 -3.85 -9.09 -1.63
CA THR A 38 -3.49 -10.04 -0.58
C THR A 38 -2.63 -9.39 0.51
N VAL A 39 -2.59 -10.04 1.68
CA VAL A 39 -1.66 -9.69 2.78
C VAL A 39 -0.21 -9.67 2.29
N GLY A 40 0.19 -10.67 1.49
CA GLY A 40 1.56 -10.77 0.97
C GLY A 40 1.92 -9.63 0.01
N GLN A 41 0.98 -9.18 -0.83
CA GLN A 41 1.19 -8.02 -1.71
C GLN A 41 1.38 -6.74 -0.89
N ALA A 42 0.54 -6.52 0.13
CA ALA A 42 0.67 -5.38 1.01
C ALA A 42 2.00 -5.38 1.79
N GLN A 43 2.44 -6.56 2.27
CA GLN A 43 3.71 -6.73 2.96
C GLN A 43 4.89 -6.40 2.04
N ALA A 44 4.91 -6.90 0.81
CA ALA A 44 5.99 -6.61 -0.14
C ALA A 44 6.09 -5.11 -0.45
N THR A 45 4.95 -4.42 -0.60
CA THR A 45 4.93 -2.96 -0.77
C THR A 45 5.40 -2.22 0.48
N MET A 46 5.01 -2.66 1.68
CA MET A 46 5.51 -2.11 2.95
C MET A 46 7.02 -2.28 3.13
N ASP A 47 7.57 -3.44 2.76
CA ASP A 47 9.01 -3.71 2.87
C ASP A 47 9.82 -2.83 1.92
N ARG A 48 9.32 -2.63 0.70
CA ARG A 48 9.90 -1.68 -0.26
C ARG A 48 9.90 -0.25 0.27
N VAL A 49 8.76 0.23 0.79
CA VAL A 49 8.66 1.58 1.37
C VAL A 49 9.62 1.73 2.56
N ALA A 50 9.72 0.73 3.44
CA ALA A 50 10.65 0.77 4.56
C ALA A 50 12.11 0.90 4.08
N GLY A 51 12.49 0.14 3.05
CA GLY A 51 13.81 0.24 2.42
C GLY A 51 14.09 1.62 1.81
N GLU A 52 13.11 2.20 1.10
CA GLU A 52 13.20 3.54 0.53
C GLU A 52 13.36 4.61 1.62
N VAL A 53 12.56 4.55 2.70
CA VAL A 53 12.65 5.49 3.82
C VAL A 53 14.01 5.42 4.52
N VAL A 54 14.51 4.22 4.79
CA VAL A 54 15.84 4.05 5.40
C VAL A 54 16.95 4.51 4.45
N GLY A 55 16.78 4.29 3.14
CA GLY A 55 17.72 4.71 2.10
C GLY A 55 17.85 6.23 1.94
N ILE A 56 16.84 7.01 2.35
CA ILE A 56 16.88 8.48 2.33
C ILE A 56 17.80 9.04 3.44
N ALA A 57 17.92 8.33 4.57
CA ALA A 57 18.71 8.77 5.71
C ALA A 57 19.61 7.64 6.27
N PRO A 58 20.54 7.10 5.46
CA PRO A 58 21.33 5.92 5.82
C PRO A 58 22.29 6.15 7.00
N GLN A 59 22.60 7.42 7.31
CA GLN A 59 23.44 7.81 8.42
C GLN A 59 22.71 7.81 9.78
N LEU A 60 21.38 7.74 9.80
CA LEU A 60 20.58 7.76 11.02
C LEU A 60 20.32 6.34 11.52
N SER A 61 20.21 6.17 12.84
CA SER A 61 19.76 4.91 13.39
C SER A 61 18.27 4.72 13.10
N ALA A 62 17.95 3.65 12.37
CA ALA A 62 16.60 3.24 12.06
C ALA A 62 16.23 1.99 12.86
N VAL A 63 15.04 2.01 13.47
CA VAL A 63 14.41 0.83 14.06
C VAL A 63 13.16 0.53 13.24
N ILE A 64 13.13 -0.66 12.64
CA ILE A 64 11.95 -1.19 11.96
C ILE A 64 11.28 -2.12 12.96
N ASP A 65 10.08 -1.74 13.40
CA ASP A 65 9.29 -2.58 14.30
C ASP A 65 8.74 -3.79 13.55
N ASP A 66 8.52 -4.87 14.30
CA ASP A 66 7.90 -6.08 13.77
C ASP A 66 6.51 -5.74 13.23
N GLN A 67 6.15 -6.42 12.14
CA GLN A 67 4.88 -6.19 11.48
C GLN A 67 3.73 -6.72 12.34
N ASP A 68 2.86 -5.81 12.80
CA ASP A 68 1.65 -6.18 13.52
C ASP A 68 0.55 -6.54 12.53
N ALA A 69 -0.14 -7.65 12.79
CA ALA A 69 -1.21 -8.20 11.96
C ALA A 69 -2.48 -8.34 12.78
N ARG A 70 -3.46 -7.47 12.51
CA ARG A 70 -4.76 -7.48 13.19
C ARG A 70 -5.83 -8.17 12.35
N ASN A 71 -6.67 -8.97 12.99
CA ASN A 71 -7.86 -9.53 12.34
C ASN A 71 -8.82 -8.41 11.93
N CYS A 72 -9.45 -8.56 10.77
CA CYS A 72 -10.49 -7.67 10.28
C CYS A 72 -11.48 -8.44 9.41
N GLU A 73 -12.69 -7.90 9.26
CA GLU A 73 -13.74 -8.48 8.42
C GLU A 73 -13.80 -7.71 7.10
N ILE A 74 -13.59 -8.37 5.96
CA ILE A 74 -13.75 -7.74 4.64
C ILE A 74 -15.24 -7.74 4.28
N THR A 75 -15.88 -8.89 4.45
CA THR A 75 -17.32 -9.08 4.35
C THR A 75 -17.77 -10.09 5.39
N LYS A 76 -19.09 -10.19 5.62
CA LYS A 76 -19.69 -11.19 6.53
C LYS A 76 -19.28 -12.65 6.23
N ALA A 77 -18.85 -12.94 5.01
CA ALA A 77 -18.40 -14.27 4.62
C ALA A 77 -16.88 -14.45 4.69
N TRP A 78 -16.09 -13.37 4.60
CA TRP A 78 -14.65 -13.40 4.36
C TRP A 78 -13.89 -12.58 5.40
N ASP A 79 -13.09 -13.28 6.19
CA ASP A 79 -12.10 -12.70 7.10
C ASP A 79 -10.89 -12.17 6.34
N GLY A 80 -10.14 -11.30 7.01
CA GLY A 80 -8.90 -10.74 6.49
C GLY A 80 -7.95 -10.31 7.60
N LYS A 81 -6.80 -9.78 7.16
CA LYS A 81 -5.78 -9.20 8.04
C LYS A 81 -5.44 -7.79 7.61
N ALA A 82 -5.23 -6.93 8.59
CA ALA A 82 -4.69 -5.60 8.41
C ALA A 82 -3.29 -5.55 9.00
N LEU A 83 -2.33 -5.14 8.17
CA LEU A 83 -0.93 -5.03 8.53
C LEU A 83 -0.61 -3.58 8.93
N THR A 84 0.20 -3.46 9.97
CA THR A 84 0.83 -2.20 10.38
C THR A 84 2.32 -2.44 10.53
N LYS A 85 3.13 -1.55 9.97
CA LYS A 85 4.59 -1.61 10.12
C LYS A 85 5.12 -0.21 10.34
N THR A 86 6.08 -0.08 11.25
CA THR A 86 6.58 1.21 11.69
C THR A 86 8.09 1.28 11.52
N VAL A 87 8.57 2.37 10.94
CA VAL A 87 9.98 2.72 10.86
C VAL A 87 10.21 3.96 11.71
N THR A 88 11.11 3.86 12.68
CA THR A 88 11.46 4.95 13.59
C THR A 88 12.89 5.37 13.33
N LEU A 89 13.09 6.64 13.01
CA LEU A 89 14.38 7.25 12.74
C LEU A 89 14.75 8.18 13.90
N ALA A 90 15.91 7.97 14.51
CA ALA A 90 16.43 8.92 15.49
C ALA A 90 17.15 10.07 14.78
N THR A 91 16.87 11.30 15.18
CA THR A 91 17.46 12.51 14.59
C THR A 91 17.82 13.52 15.68
N PRO A 92 18.77 14.44 15.46
CA PRO A 92 19.04 15.49 16.43
C PRO A 92 17.78 16.32 16.74
N LYS A 93 17.62 16.70 18.01
CA LYS A 93 16.46 17.51 18.44
C LYS A 93 16.39 18.82 17.66
N GLY A 94 15.21 19.18 17.16
CA GLY A 94 14.96 20.37 16.36
C GLY A 94 15.22 20.20 14.85
N THR A 95 15.51 18.98 14.38
CA THR A 95 15.72 18.66 12.96
C THR A 95 14.65 17.73 12.37
N GLU A 96 13.67 17.32 13.17
CA GLU A 96 12.64 16.34 12.85
C GLU A 96 11.77 16.78 11.68
N GLU A 97 11.34 18.04 11.70
CA GLU A 97 10.59 18.65 10.62
C GLU A 97 11.37 18.59 9.31
N LYS A 98 12.63 19.02 9.34
CA LYS A 98 13.50 19.06 8.15
C LYS A 98 13.70 17.65 7.60
N LEU A 99 13.90 16.66 8.47
CA LEU A 99 14.01 15.26 8.08
C LEU A 99 12.71 14.76 7.45
N LEU A 100 11.56 15.03 8.08
CA LEU A 100 10.27 14.57 7.57
C LEU A 100 9.93 15.19 6.21
N ARG A 101 10.21 16.48 6.00
CA ARG A 101 10.07 17.14 4.69
C ARG A 101 11.01 16.53 3.66
N SER A 102 12.26 16.29 4.02
CA SER A 102 13.24 15.65 3.14
C SER A 102 12.83 14.24 2.71
N ILE A 103 12.21 13.48 3.63
CA ILE A 103 11.61 12.18 3.31
C ILE A 103 10.46 12.36 2.31
N ALA A 104 9.53 13.29 2.57
CA ALA A 104 8.41 13.54 1.67
C ALA A 104 8.85 13.95 0.26
N GLU A 105 9.93 14.72 0.12
CA GLU A 105 10.47 15.19 -1.15
C GLU A 105 11.21 14.09 -1.95
N GLN A 106 11.88 13.17 -1.25
CA GLN A 106 12.70 12.12 -1.86
C GLN A 106 11.97 10.80 -2.08
N LEU A 107 10.79 10.61 -1.48
CA LEU A 107 9.94 9.46 -1.77
C LEU A 107 9.58 9.43 -3.28
N PRO A 108 9.41 8.23 -3.87
CA PRO A 108 9.03 8.11 -5.27
C PRO A 108 7.83 8.99 -5.62
N GLY A 109 7.92 9.76 -6.70
CA GLY A 109 6.87 10.73 -7.09
C GLY A 109 5.49 10.08 -7.31
N GLY A 110 5.45 8.79 -7.63
CA GLY A 110 4.22 8.01 -7.71
C GLY A 110 3.43 7.96 -6.39
N TYR A 111 4.09 8.15 -5.24
CA TYR A 111 3.45 8.08 -3.93
C TYR A 111 2.66 9.34 -3.56
N LYS A 112 2.93 10.46 -4.25
CA LYS A 112 2.28 11.75 -4.05
C LYS A 112 2.31 12.16 -2.57
N ALA A 113 3.48 12.07 -1.95
CA ALA A 113 3.68 12.45 -0.56
C ALA A 113 3.31 13.93 -0.35
N ARG A 114 2.59 14.20 0.74
CA ARG A 114 2.12 15.53 1.12
C ARG A 114 2.39 15.76 2.58
N ILE A 115 2.83 16.97 2.90
CA ILE A 115 2.97 17.45 4.27
C ILE A 115 1.69 18.18 4.65
N THR A 116 1.25 18.00 5.89
CA THR A 116 0.17 18.74 6.53
C THR A 116 0.71 19.22 7.87
N GLU A 117 0.32 20.43 8.27
CA GLU A 117 0.73 21.05 9.53
C GLU A 117 -0.48 21.18 10.46
N PRO A 118 -0.98 20.08 11.04
CA PRO A 118 -2.03 20.15 12.04
C PRO A 118 -1.48 20.57 13.41
N ASP A 119 -2.03 21.65 13.99
CA ASP A 119 -1.92 22.07 15.39
C ASP A 119 -0.55 21.76 16.05
N ASP A 120 0.47 22.55 15.70
CA ASP A 120 1.87 22.48 16.19
C ASP A 120 2.64 21.17 15.89
N SER A 121 2.10 20.29 15.04
CA SER A 121 2.79 19.07 14.61
C SER A 121 2.85 18.97 13.09
N ILE A 122 3.93 18.38 12.58
CA ILE A 122 4.07 18.13 11.14
C ILE A 122 3.78 16.68 10.88
N ALA A 123 2.81 16.46 10.01
CA ALA A 123 2.38 15.16 9.54
C ALA A 123 2.69 15.01 8.05
N MET A 124 3.06 13.80 7.65
CA MET A 124 3.18 13.43 6.25
C MET A 124 2.13 12.38 5.91
N TYR A 125 1.57 12.44 4.72
CA TYR A 125 0.74 11.39 4.14
C TYR A 125 1.21 11.09 2.72
N ALA A 126 1.37 9.81 2.40
CA ALA A 126 1.62 9.32 1.05
C ALA A 126 0.85 8.02 0.80
N ASP A 127 0.61 7.70 -0.47
CA ASP A 127 -0.02 6.47 -0.91
C ASP A 127 0.99 5.67 -1.75
N ALA A 128 1.53 4.59 -1.19
CA ALA A 128 2.59 3.82 -1.84
C ALA A 128 2.10 2.91 -2.98
N GLY A 129 0.82 3.03 -3.34
CA GLY A 129 0.14 2.06 -4.19
C GLY A 129 -0.35 0.87 -3.37
N ASP A 130 -1.09 -0.02 -4.03
CA ASP A 130 -1.73 -1.18 -3.40
C ASP A 130 -2.50 -0.81 -2.13
N PHE A 131 -3.10 0.38 -2.02
CA PHE A 131 -3.78 0.86 -0.80
C PHE A 131 -2.92 0.86 0.48
N VAL A 132 -1.59 0.98 0.35
CA VAL A 132 -0.69 1.12 1.50
C VAL A 132 -0.52 2.60 1.81
N ALA A 133 -1.18 3.04 2.88
CA ALA A 133 -1.03 4.40 3.38
C ALA A 133 0.26 4.53 4.21
N VAL A 134 1.06 5.53 3.89
CA VAL A 134 2.30 5.88 4.60
C VAL A 134 2.07 7.18 5.34
N ARG A 135 2.25 7.18 6.65
CA ARG A 135 2.05 8.35 7.51
C ARG A 135 3.34 8.66 8.25
N GLY A 136 3.75 9.92 8.24
CA GLY A 136 4.88 10.38 9.03
C GLY A 136 4.42 11.28 10.16
N ARG A 137 5.06 11.16 11.33
CA ARG A 137 4.90 12.05 12.48
C ARG A 137 6.25 12.38 13.07
N THR A 138 6.32 13.55 13.69
CA THR A 138 7.49 14.04 14.41
C THR A 138 7.22 14.00 15.92
N ALA A 139 8.26 13.68 16.68
CA ALA A 139 8.32 13.83 18.13
C ALA A 139 9.76 14.24 18.50
N PRO A 140 10.03 14.86 19.66
CA PRO A 140 11.38 15.34 19.98
C PRO A 140 12.47 14.25 19.85
N GLY A 141 13.38 14.44 18.91
CA GLY A 141 14.49 13.56 18.54
C GLY A 141 14.13 12.37 17.64
N ILE A 142 12.88 12.27 17.18
CA ILE A 142 12.34 11.07 16.54
C ILE A 142 11.41 11.43 15.37
N VAL A 143 11.60 10.75 14.25
CA VAL A 143 10.62 10.72 13.14
C VAL A 143 10.08 9.31 13.00
N THR A 144 8.77 9.16 13.09
CA THR A 144 8.09 7.87 12.97
C THR A 144 7.30 7.82 11.67
N ILE A 145 7.58 6.82 10.84
CA ILE A 145 6.87 6.51 9.62
C ILE A 145 6.06 5.24 9.84
N THR A 146 4.74 5.33 9.77
CA THR A 146 3.81 4.20 9.93
C THR A 146 3.14 3.88 8.61
N MET A 147 3.20 2.61 8.23
CA MET A 147 2.58 2.07 7.03
C MET A 147 1.39 1.21 7.44
N THR A 148 0.24 1.38 6.78
CA THR A 148 -0.97 0.61 7.06
C THR A 148 -1.60 0.10 5.78
N SER A 149 -1.95 -1.18 5.72
CA SER A 149 -2.56 -1.79 4.53
C SER A 149 -4.09 -1.66 4.50
N GLY A 150 -4.73 -1.41 5.64
CA GLY A 150 -6.16 -1.73 5.75
C GLY A 150 -6.41 -3.24 5.63
N CYS A 151 -7.67 -3.66 5.52
CA CYS A 151 -8.05 -5.07 5.54
C CYS A 151 -7.79 -5.78 4.19
N ARG A 152 -7.10 -6.92 4.22
CA ARG A 152 -6.66 -7.70 3.04
C ARG A 152 -7.03 -9.17 3.15
N THR A 153 -7.17 -9.85 2.01
CA THR A 153 -7.39 -11.29 1.97
C THR A 153 -6.10 -12.01 2.36
N GLU A 154 -6.19 -13.04 3.21
CA GLU A 154 -5.03 -13.84 3.60
C GLU A 154 -4.49 -14.73 2.47
N LYS A 155 -5.32 -14.98 1.45
CA LYS A 155 -5.01 -15.76 0.25
C LYS A 155 -5.16 -14.91 -1.01
#